data_AF-A0A843HGZ3-F1
#
_entry.id   AF-A0A843HGZ3-F1
#
_cell.length_a   1.000
_cell.length_b   1.000
_cell.length_c   1.000
_cell.angle_alpha   90.00
_cell.angle_beta   90.00
_cell.angle_gamma   90.00
#
_symmetry.space_group_name_H-M   'P 1'
#
loop_
_entity.id
_entity.type
_entity.pdbx_description
1 polymer ?
#
loop_
_entity_poly.entity_id
_entity_poly.type
_entity_poly.pdbx_seq_one_letter_code
_entity_poly.pdbx_strand_id
1 'polypeptide(L)' 'MENYRVEQMINDRGNGAVNQFVLHVGNKLIFQSYDSIIATVDKTEKTVVLGMDWDYSKTTGKHRNIFFRDY' A
#
# COMPACT_ATOMS: atom_id res chain seq x y z
N MET A 1 6.48 20.78 7.42
CA MET A 1 7.03 19.44 7.17
C MET A 1 5.86 18.50 7.01
N GLU A 2 5.76 17.76 5.92
CA GLU A 2 4.77 16.69 5.83
C GLU A 2 5.18 15.57 6.81
N ASN A 3 4.22 15.09 7.59
CA ASN A 3 4.46 13.94 8.46
C ASN A 3 4.62 12.70 7.58
N TYR A 4 5.75 12.02 7.74
CA TYR A 4 6.07 10.78 7.04
C TYR A 4 6.16 9.64 8.04
N ARG A 5 5.36 8.60 7.84
CA ARG A 5 5.43 7.36 8.63
C ARG A 5 5.37 6.16 7.70
N VAL A 6 6.19 5.15 8.00
CA VAL A 6 6.16 3.86 7.32
C VAL A 6 5.60 2.81 8.26
N GLU A 7 4.75 1.94 7.73
CA GLU A 7 4.16 0.82 8.43
C GLU A 7 4.35 -0.47 7.63
N GLN A 8 4.74 -1.56 8.29
CA GLN A 8 4.70 -2.88 7.67
C GLN A 8 3.26 -3.41 7.69
N MET A 9 2.78 -3.88 6.54
CA MET A 9 1.45 -4.47 6.44
C MET A 9 1.34 -5.79 7.23
N ILE A 10 0.15 -6.08 7.74
CA ILE A 10 -0.19 -7.37 8.32
C ILE A 10 -0.96 -8.20 7.29
N ASN A 11 -0.58 -9.47 7.12
CA ASN A 11 -1.28 -10.38 6.22
C ASN A 11 -2.50 -11.02 6.92
N ASP A 12 -3.34 -11.74 6.16
CA ASP A 12 -4.54 -12.38 6.70
C ASP A 12 -4.30 -13.42 7.82
N ARG A 13 -3.04 -13.82 8.05
CA ARG A 13 -2.65 -14.73 9.14
C ARG A 13 -2.16 -13.97 10.38
N GLY A 14 -2.29 -12.64 10.42
CA GLY A 14 -1.82 -11.80 11.53
C GLY A 14 -0.31 -11.59 11.56
N ASN A 15 0.42 -12.02 10.53
CA ASN A 15 1.88 -11.88 10.48
C ASN A 15 2.29 -10.67 9.65
N GLY A 16 3.44 -10.07 9.98
CA GLY A 16 4.07 -9.06 9.13
C GLY A 16 4.29 -9.58 7.71
N ALA A 17 3.78 -8.84 6.72
CA ALA A 17 3.97 -9.14 5.32
C ALA A 17 5.35 -8.61 4.88
N VAL A 18 6.27 -9.52 4.64
CA VAL A 18 7.66 -9.19 4.28
C VAL A 18 7.69 -8.38 2.99
N ASN A 19 8.43 -7.26 3.01
CA ASN A 19 8.58 -6.32 1.90
C ASN A 19 7.27 -5.68 1.42
N GLN A 20 6.25 -5.59 2.29
CA GLN A 20 4.99 -4.92 2.02
C GLN A 20 4.81 -3.78 3.02
N PHE A 21 4.84 -2.53 2.54
CA PHE A 21 4.82 -1.34 3.38
C PHE A 21 3.75 -0.35 2.94
N VAL A 22 3.16 0.35 3.91
CA VAL A 22 2.30 1.51 3.68
C VAL A 22 3.02 2.75 4.17
N LEU A 23 3.19 3.71 3.27
CA LEU A 23 3.73 5.02 3.58
C LEU A 23 2.56 5.98 3.78
N HIS A 24 2.53 6.62 4.94
CA HIS A 24 1.60 7.71 5.27
C HIS A 24 2.32 9.02 4.98
N VAL A 25 1.85 9.75 3.97
CA VAL A 25 2.46 11.01 3.50
C VAL A 25 1.36 12.07 3.42
N GLY A 26 1.25 12.89 4.47
CA GLY A 26 0.13 13.83 4.57
C GLY A 26 -1.22 13.11 4.53
N ASN A 27 -2.04 13.40 3.52
CA ASN A 27 -3.34 12.76 3.29
C ASN A 27 -3.29 11.56 2.34
N LYS A 28 -2.10 11.13 1.95
CA LYS A 28 -1.88 10.00 1.04
C LYS A 28 -1.46 8.75 1.79
N LEU A 29 -1.95 7.63 1.28
CA LEU A 29 -1.47 6.29 1.63
C LEU A 29 -0.87 5.67 0.39
N ILE A 30 0.40 5.29 0.48
CA ILE A 30 1.12 4.69 -0.66
C ILE A 30 1.49 3.28 -0.26
N PHE A 31 0.95 2.30 -0.97
CA PHE A 31 1.34 0.91 -0.84
C PHE A 31 2.56 0.62 -1.71
N GLN A 32 3.65 0.22 -1.07
CA GLN A 32 4.88 -0.23 -1.70
C GLN A 32 5.09 -1.72 -1.46
N SER A 33 5.36 -2.47 -2.53
CA SER A 33 5.80 -3.86 -2.49
C SER A 33 7.19 -3.94 -3.08
N TYR A 34 8.20 -4.30 -2.27
CA TYR A 34 9.61 -4.18 -2.65
C TYR A 34 9.92 -2.75 -3.14
N ASP A 35 10.45 -2.60 -4.36
CA ASP A 35 10.81 -1.31 -4.93
C ASP A 35 9.66 -0.68 -5.75
N SER A 36 8.54 -1.38 -5.90
CA SER A 36 7.40 -0.94 -6.71
C SER A 36 6.30 -0.30 -5.88
N ILE A 37 5.83 0.88 -6.30
CA ILE A 37 4.57 1.45 -5.81
C ILE A 37 3.41 0.71 -6.49
N ILE A 38 2.55 0.10 -5.69
CA ILE A 38 1.43 -0.71 -6.17
C ILE A 38 0.14 0.10 -6.25
N ALA A 39 -0.13 0.91 -5.23
CA ALA A 39 -1.31 1.76 -5.18
C ALA A 39 -1.06 3.02 -4.35
N THR A 40 -1.70 4.12 -4.71
CA THR A 40 -1.77 5.34 -3.91
C THR A 40 -3.22 5.74 -3.73
N VAL A 41 -3.62 5.98 -2.49
CA VAL A 41 -4.93 6.54 -2.13
C VAL A 41 -4.71 7.97 -1.67
N ASP A 42 -5.36 8.92 -2.33
CA ASP A 42 -5.41 10.32 -1.89
C ASP A 42 -6.75 10.58 -1.21
N LYS A 43 -6.73 10.79 0.11
CA LYS A 43 -7.96 11.01 0.90
C LYS A 43 -8.56 12.40 0.67
N THR A 44 -7.77 13.38 0.20
CA THR A 44 -8.25 14.72 -0.12
C THR A 44 -8.97 14.73 -1.45
N GLU A 45 -8.33 14.20 -2.49
CA GLU A 45 -8.89 14.16 -3.86
C GLU A 45 -9.88 13.00 -4.05
N LYS A 46 -9.97 12.07 -3.09
CA LYS A 46 -10.77 10.85 -3.15
C LYS A 46 -10.45 10.00 -4.38
N THR A 47 -9.17 9.90 -4.70
CA THR A 47 -8.69 9.15 -5.87
C THR A 47 -7.86 7.94 -5.44
N VAL A 48 -7.86 6.93 -6.33
CA VAL A 48 -6.97 5.78 -6.24
C VAL A 48 -6.18 5.71 -7.54
N VAL A 49 -4.86 5.69 -7.43
CA VAL A 49 -3.94 5.51 -8.55
C VAL A 49 -3.25 4.16 -8.39
N LEU A 50 -3.31 3.33 -9.42
CA LEU A 50 -2.58 2.06 -9.47
C LEU A 50 -1.22 2.30 -10.13
N GLY A 51 -0.16 1.75 -9.54
CA GLY A 51 1.16 1.76 -10.14
C GLY A 51 1.30 0.74 -11.26
N MET A 52 2.41 0.78 -12.00
CA MET A 52 2.61 -0.07 -13.17
C MET A 52 2.52 -1.58 -12.86
N ASP A 53 3.04 -2.00 -11.70
CA ASP A 53 3.12 -3.41 -11.31
C ASP A 53 1.91 -3.88 -10.48
N TRP A 54 0.78 -3.18 -10.56
CA TRP A 54 -0.37 -3.43 -9.67
C TRP A 54 -0.94 -4.86 -9.77
N ASP A 55 -0.79 -5.51 -10.92
CA ASP A 55 -1.23 -6.87 -11.23
C ASP A 55 -0.08 -7.83 -11.55
N TYR A 56 1.17 -7.46 -11.23
CA TYR A 56 2.35 -8.24 -11.58
C TYR A 56 2.29 -9.72 -11.18
N SER A 57 1.67 -10.03 -10.03
CA SER A 57 1.47 -11.40 -9.59
C SER A 57 0.21 -11.57 -8.76
N LYS A 58 -0.24 -12.84 -8.59
CA LYS A 58 -1.34 -13.18 -7.67
C LYS A 58 -1.06 -12.73 -6.23
N THR A 59 0.20 -12.80 -5.81
CA THR A 59 0.63 -12.37 -4.47
C THR A 59 0.55 -10.84 -4.34
N THR A 60 0.97 -10.10 -5.37
CA THR A 60 0.82 -8.63 -5.43
C THR A 60 -0.64 -8.23 -5.33
N GLY A 61 -1.51 -8.86 -6.13
CA GLY A 61 -2.95 -8.62 -6.10
C GLY A 61 -3.58 -8.92 -4.74
N LYS A 62 -3.14 -10.00 -4.07
CA LYS A 62 -3.57 -10.32 -2.70
C LYS A 62 -3.21 -9.20 -1.73
N HIS A 63 -1.95 -8.76 -1.68
CA HIS A 63 -1.52 -7.70 -0.76
C HIS A 63 -2.19 -6.36 -1.08
N ARG A 64 -2.38 -6.03 -2.35
CA ARG A 64 -3.14 -4.84 -2.77
C ARG A 64 -4.58 -4.87 -2.25
N ASN A 65 -5.23 -6.04 -2.28
CA ASN A 65 -6.60 -6.15 -1.75
C ASN A 65 -6.63 -6.01 -0.22
N ILE A 66 -5.60 -6.52 0.49
CA ILE A 66 -5.43 -6.29 1.93
C ILE A 66 -5.24 -4.79 2.20
N PHE A 67 -4.42 -4.12 1.40
CA PHE A 67 -4.21 -2.67 1.50
C PHE A 67 -5.53 -1.90 1.38
N PHE A 68 -6.33 -2.16 0.36
CA PHE A 68 -7.63 -1.48 0.19
C PHE A 68 -8.67 -1.84 1.24
N ARG A 69 -8.54 -2.97 1.93
CA ARG A 69 -9.46 -3.39 3.00
C ARG A 69 -9.13 -2.69 4.31
N ASP A 70 -7.85 -2.53 4.63
CA ASP A 70 -7.38 -2.24 5.99
C ASP A 70 -6.89 -0.79 6.20
N TYR A 71 -6.71 0.01 5.13
CA TYR A 71 -6.07 1.35 5.18
C TYR A 71 -6.91 2.46 4.53
#